data_AF-A0A516WYR0-F1
#
_entry.id   AF-A0A516WYR0-F1
#
_cell.length_a   1.000
_cell.length_b   1.000
_cell.length_c   1.000
_cell.angle_alpha   90.00
_cell.angle_beta   90.00
_cell.angle_gamma   90.00
#
_symmetry.space_group_name_H-M   'P 1'
#
loop_
_entity.id
_entity.type
_entity.pdbx_description
1 polymer ?
#
loop_
_entity_poly.entity_id
_entity_poly.type
_entity_poly.pdbx_seq_one_letter_code
_entity_poly.pdbx_strand_id
1 'polypeptide(L)'
;MLRREPMLSSRIFVWQEFRRMSSEQVLRVIPAFHPIWETATPEVITFADTHAGHGNFRSWAKITAHTQRALHRLDRVQVDQEVLGWVFSKLSGRSR
;
A
#
# COMPACT_ATOMS: atom_id res chain seq x y z
N MET A 1 -14.76 -8.54 -17.40
CA MET A 1 -14.89 -9.93 -17.89
C MET A 1 -16.30 -10.47 -17.61
N LEU A 2 -16.80 -10.53 -16.36
CA LEU A 2 -18.17 -11.04 -16.10
C LEU A 2 -19.33 -10.16 -16.62
N ARG A 3 -19.22 -8.83 -16.63
CA ARG A 3 -20.28 -7.94 -17.15
C ARG A 3 -20.63 -8.17 -18.63
N ARG A 4 -19.72 -8.80 -19.39
CA ARG A 4 -19.89 -9.09 -20.82
C ARG A 4 -20.58 -10.43 -21.09
N GLU A 5 -20.82 -11.23 -20.05
CA GLU A 5 -21.48 -12.53 -20.12
C GLU A 5 -22.85 -12.48 -19.42
N PRO A 6 -23.96 -12.25 -20.15
CA PRO A 6 -25.27 -11.99 -19.56
C PRO A 6 -25.79 -13.09 -18.62
N MET A 7 -25.50 -14.35 -18.93
CA MET A 7 -25.91 -15.49 -18.10
C MET A 7 -25.19 -15.55 -16.73
N LEU A 8 -24.00 -14.96 -16.64
CA LEU A 8 -23.22 -14.91 -15.40
C LEU A 8 -23.48 -13.62 -14.64
N SER A 9 -23.65 -12.50 -15.34
CA SER A 9 -23.93 -11.20 -14.71
C SER A 9 -25.29 -11.16 -14.02
N SER A 10 -26.30 -11.87 -14.54
CA SER A 10 -27.63 -11.97 -13.94
C SER A 10 -27.66 -12.68 -12.59
N ARG A 11 -26.61 -13.43 -12.24
CA ARG A 11 -26.47 -14.15 -10.96
C ARG A 11 -25.74 -13.33 -9.89
N ILE A 12 -25.32 -12.10 -10.21
CA ILE A 12 -24.64 -11.22 -9.26
C ILE A 12 -25.66 -10.30 -8.61
N PHE A 13 -25.88 -10.50 -7.31
CA PHE A 13 -26.80 -9.70 -6.51
C PHE A 13 -26.29 -8.26 -6.26
N VAL A 14 -24.97 -8.09 -6.05
CA VAL A 14 -24.34 -6.78 -5.80
C VAL A 14 -23.03 -6.66 -6.55
N TRP A 15 -22.84 -5.53 -7.22
CA TRP A 15 -21.56 -5.12 -7.78
C TRP A 15 -20.90 -4.10 -6.86
N GLN A 16 -20.00 -4.56 -5.99
CA GLN A 16 -19.23 -3.68 -5.13
C GLN A 16 -17.99 -3.17 -5.86
N GLU A 17 -17.90 -1.86 -6.02
CA GLU A 17 -16.68 -1.20 -6.47
C GLU A 17 -15.76 -0.91 -5.29
N PHE A 18 -14.48 -1.27 -5.40
CA PHE A 18 -13.45 -0.83 -4.47
C PHE A 18 -12.76 0.40 -5.04
N ARG A 19 -12.71 1.48 -4.26
CA ARG A 19 -12.07 2.74 -4.65
C ARG A 19 -10.74 2.89 -3.93
N ARG A 20 -9.88 3.75 -4.48
CA ARG A 20 -8.67 4.21 -3.79
C ARG A 20 -9.08 4.91 -2.50
N MET A 21 -8.28 4.71 -1.46
CA MET A 21 -8.37 5.49 -0.24
C MET A 21 -8.03 6.96 -0.55
N SER A 22 -8.76 7.89 0.05
CA SER A 22 -8.32 9.30 0.13
C SER A 22 -7.07 9.41 1.00
N SER A 23 -6.34 10.53 0.90
CA SER A 23 -5.18 10.77 1.76
C SER A 23 -5.53 10.68 3.25
N GLU A 24 -6.69 11.17 3.66
CA GLU A 24 -7.19 11.06 5.04
C GLU A 24 -7.44 9.59 5.43
N GLN A 25 -8.04 8.80 4.53
CA GLN A 25 -8.22 7.37 4.76
C GLN A 25 -6.89 6.64 4.86
N VAL A 26 -5.89 6.97 4.03
CA VAL A 26 -4.54 6.41 4.11
C VAL A 26 -3.94 6.68 5.49
N LEU A 27 -3.95 7.93 5.96
CA LEU A 27 -3.39 8.30 7.25
C LEU A 27 -4.08 7.62 8.44
N ARG A 28 -5.35 7.26 8.31
CA ARG A 28 -6.09 6.51 9.34
C ARG A 28 -5.86 5.00 9.25
N VAL A 29 -5.85 4.44 8.03
CA VAL A 29 -5.85 2.99 7.81
C VAL A 29 -4.45 2.41 7.93
N ILE A 30 -3.42 3.09 7.43
CA ILE A 30 -2.07 2.52 7.36
C ILE A 30 -1.41 2.31 8.73
N PRO A 31 -1.49 3.24 9.70
CA PRO A 31 -0.99 2.97 11.05
C PRO A 31 -1.66 1.75 11.70
N ALA A 32 -2.96 1.55 11.45
CA ALA A 32 -3.72 0.41 11.98
C ALA A 32 -3.51 -0.89 11.19
N PHE A 33 -2.92 -0.82 9.99
CA PHE A 33 -2.79 -1.97 9.10
C PHE A 33 -1.66 -2.91 9.54
N HIS A 34 -0.51 -2.38 9.97
CA HIS A 34 0.64 -3.20 10.36
C HIS A 34 1.53 -2.46 11.38
N PRO A 35 2.09 -3.15 12.40
CA PRO A 35 2.85 -2.52 13.49
C PRO A 35 4.03 -1.64 13.05
N ILE A 36 4.68 -1.94 11.92
CA ILE A 36 5.79 -1.13 11.41
C ILE A 36 5.38 0.32 11.07
N TRP A 37 4.09 0.59 10.92
CA TRP A 37 3.54 1.91 10.62
C TRP A 37 2.96 2.62 11.84
N GLU A 38 2.84 1.92 12.98
CA GLU A 38 2.15 2.45 14.17
C GLU A 38 2.77 3.75 14.68
N THR A 39 4.10 3.84 14.64
CA THR A 39 4.86 5.02 15.05
C THR A 39 5.37 5.86 13.87
N ALA A 40 4.97 5.53 12.63
CA ALA A 40 5.39 6.30 11.46
C ALA A 40 4.64 7.64 11.43
N THR A 41 5.37 8.74 11.19
CA THR A 41 4.75 10.05 11.15
C THR A 41 3.83 10.19 9.92
N PRO A 42 2.82 11.07 9.96
CA PRO A 42 1.95 11.34 8.81
C PRO A 42 2.72 11.72 7.54
N GLU A 43 3.86 12.41 7.68
CA GLU A 43 4.73 12.81 6.58
C GLU A 43 5.38 11.60 5.90
N VAL A 44 5.85 10.63 6.68
CA VAL A 44 6.44 9.38 6.16
C VAL A 44 5.38 8.57 5.40
N ILE A 45 4.18 8.45 5.97
CA ILE A 45 3.07 7.73 5.33
C ILE A 45 2.62 8.43 4.05
N THR A 46 2.48 9.76 4.08
CA THR A 46 2.13 10.57 2.91
C THR A 46 3.18 10.42 1.82
N PHE A 47 4.46 10.48 2.18
CA PHE A 47 5.56 10.29 1.23
C PHE A 47 5.50 8.91 0.55
N ALA A 48 5.27 7.84 1.31
CA ALA A 48 5.08 6.50 0.76
C ALA A 48 3.84 6.39 -0.16
N ASP A 49 2.72 7.03 0.22
CA ASP A 49 1.52 7.03 -0.62
C ASP A 49 1.76 7.76 -1.93
N THR A 50 2.34 8.96 -1.89
CA THR A 50 2.59 9.76 -3.08
C THR A 50 3.52 9.07 -4.07
N HIS A 51 4.50 8.28 -3.61
CA HIS A 51 5.50 7.66 -4.48
C HIS A 51 5.14 6.25 -4.94
N ALA A 52 4.36 5.48 -4.18
CA ALA A 52 4.10 4.08 -4.50
C ALA A 52 2.71 3.57 -4.09
N GLY A 53 2.07 4.16 -3.06
CA GLY A 53 0.81 3.67 -2.53
C GLY A 53 -0.40 4.08 -3.37
N HIS A 54 -0.50 5.37 -3.70
CA HIS A 54 -1.58 6.03 -4.44
C HIS A 54 -2.98 5.63 -3.96
N GLY A 55 -3.18 5.52 -2.65
CA GLY A 55 -4.42 5.08 -2.01
C GLY A 55 -4.81 3.62 -2.31
N ASN A 56 -3.97 2.85 -3.02
CA ASN A 56 -4.25 1.47 -3.37
C ASN A 56 -3.78 0.53 -2.26
N PHE A 57 -4.71 -0.10 -1.56
CA PHE A 57 -4.38 -0.98 -0.43
C PHE A 57 -3.49 -2.17 -0.81
N ARG A 58 -3.62 -2.70 -2.04
CA ARG A 58 -2.72 -3.78 -2.53
C ARG A 58 -1.30 -3.26 -2.73
N SER A 59 -1.11 -2.03 -3.20
CA SER A 59 0.21 -1.40 -3.24
C SER A 59 0.78 -1.25 -1.83
N TRP A 60 -0.03 -0.82 -0.85
CA TRP A 60 0.36 -0.72 0.55
C TRP A 60 0.79 -2.04 1.19
N ALA A 61 0.11 -3.15 0.86
CA ALA A 61 0.55 -4.48 1.29
C ALA A 61 1.95 -4.82 0.72
N LYS A 62 2.24 -4.47 -0.55
CA LYS A 62 3.57 -4.66 -1.14
C LYS A 62 4.61 -3.76 -0.47
N ILE A 63 4.32 -2.47 -0.28
CA ILE A 63 5.21 -1.52 0.40
C ILE A 63 5.57 -2.09 1.77
N THR A 64 4.57 -2.50 2.57
CA THR A 64 4.75 -3.07 3.92
C THR A 64 5.69 -4.28 3.92
N ALA A 65 5.50 -5.22 3.00
CA ALA A 65 6.39 -6.39 2.89
C ALA A 65 7.83 -6.03 2.54
N HIS A 66 8.04 -5.01 1.71
CA HIS A 66 9.37 -4.51 1.39
C HIS A 66 9.98 -3.69 2.54
N THR A 67 9.18 -2.87 3.22
CA THR A 67 9.60 -2.09 4.39
C THR A 67 10.04 -2.99 5.53
N GLN A 68 9.30 -4.05 5.85
CA GLN A 68 9.69 -5.00 6.90
C GLN A 68 11.06 -5.64 6.61
N ARG A 69 11.32 -6.00 5.34
CA ARG A 69 12.65 -6.52 4.93
C ARG A 69 13.74 -5.45 4.99
N ALA A 70 13.41 -4.21 4.64
CA ALA A 70 14.33 -3.09 4.69
C ALA A 70 14.76 -2.80 6.14
N LEU A 71 13.80 -2.75 7.07
CA LEU A 71 14.06 -2.55 8.50
C LEU A 71 15.04 -3.61 9.05
N HIS A 72 14.77 -4.89 8.78
CA HIS A 72 15.66 -5.98 9.19
C HIS A 72 17.05 -5.90 8.54
N ARG A 73 17.14 -5.51 7.26
CA ARG A 73 18.43 -5.49 6.54
C ARG A 73 19.30 -4.29 6.89
N LEU A 74 18.67 -3.16 7.23
CA LEU A 74 19.34 -1.91 7.57
C LEU A 74 19.54 -1.76 9.09
N ASP A 75 19.13 -2.75 9.88
CA ASP A 75 19.13 -2.73 11.35
C ASP A 75 18.43 -1.47 11.91
N ARG A 76 17.23 -1.19 11.37
CA ARG A 76 16.39 -0.04 11.74
C ARG A 76 15.14 -0.50 12.46
N VAL A 77 14.71 0.26 13.46
CA VAL A 77 13.50 -0.01 14.24
C VAL A 77 12.29 0.78 13.72
N GLN A 78 12.51 1.94 13.12
CA GLN A 78 11.45 2.83 12.64
C GLN A 78 11.56 3.08 11.14
N VAL A 79 10.42 3.35 10.50
CA VAL A 79 10.36 3.71 9.09
C VAL A 79 10.65 5.20 8.94
N ASP A 80 11.71 5.51 8.20
CA ASP A 80 12.09 6.86 7.80
C ASP A 80 12.24 6.95 6.27
N GLN A 81 12.68 8.11 5.78
CA GLN A 81 12.88 8.34 4.35
C GLN A 81 13.99 7.48 3.75
N GLU A 82 15.02 7.11 4.52
CA GLU A 82 16.12 6.27 4.03
C GLU A 82 15.63 4.84 3.78
N VAL A 83 14.89 4.29 4.75
CA VAL A 83 14.21 2.98 4.62
C VAL A 83 13.29 2.99 3.40
N LEU A 84 12.48 4.05 3.22
CA LEU A 84 11.59 4.16 2.07
C LEU A 84 12.33 4.31 0.73
N GLY A 85 13.45 5.02 0.70
CA GLY A 85 14.32 5.10 -0.48
C GLY A 85 14.78 3.71 -0.94
N TRP A 86 15.20 2.85 0.01
CA TRP A 86 15.53 1.45 -0.30
C TRP A 86 14.31 0.69 -0.84
N VAL A 87 13.14 0.83 -0.21
CA VAL A 87 11.90 0.18 -0.64
C VAL A 87 11.54 0.56 -2.06
N PHE A 88 11.58 1.85 -2.40
CA PHE A 88 11.27 2.33 -3.75
C PHE A 88 12.23 1.79 -4.80
N SER A 89 13.52 1.66 -4.47
CA SER A 89 14.51 1.05 -5.38
C SER A 89 14.17 -0.41 -5.72
N LYS A 90 13.49 -1.14 -4.83
CA LYS A 90 13.07 -2.52 -5.05
C LYS A 90 11.73 -2.62 -5.76
N LEU A 91 10.85 -1.64 -5.60
CA LEU A 91 9.57 -1.58 -6.30
C LEU A 91 9.77 -1.21 -7.78
N SER A 92 10.67 -0.29 -8.10
CA SER A 92 10.98 0.12 -9.47
C SER A 92 11.69 -0.95 -10.29
N GLY A 93 12.52 -1.78 -9.65
CA GLY A 93 13.28 -2.85 -10.30
C GLY A 93 12.47 -4.05 -10.80
N ARG A 94 11.14 -4.10 -10.55
CA ARG A 94 10.28 -5.26 -10.89
C ARG A 94 9.27 -4.98 -12.02
N SER A 95 9.40 -3.85 -12.70
CA SER A 95 8.50 -3.43 -13.80
C SER A 95 9.00 -3.79 -15.21
N ARG A 96 9.80 -4.86 -15.35
CA ARG A 96 10.12 -5.45 -16.65
C ARG A 96 9.55 -6.85 -16.75
#